data_AF-A0A0D6LF82-F1
#
_entry.id   AF-A0A0D6LF82-F1
#
_cell.length_a   1.000
_cell.length_b   1.000
_cell.length_c   1.000
_cell.angle_alpha   90.00
_cell.angle_beta   90.00
_cell.angle_gamma   90.00
#
_symmetry.space_group_name_H-M   'P 1'
#
loop_
_entity.id
_entity.type
_entity.pdbx_description
1 polymer ?
#
loop_
_entity_poly.entity_id
_entity_poly.type
_entity_poly.pdbx_seq_one_letter_code
_entity_poly.pdbx_strand_id
1 'polypeptide(L)'
;MVVCFCAATLFLFQTYWTLSEYFQYRTIIEMQLRFEAAPFPAATVCNLNAFKYSELIQYEEIKEGFDYWERVINARHMSDMLRQENKMKVDLRKKRTPLNFPIDEHELQGAVYQPVFVRCTCLNTEQCVPNRNPLEVNASVCMCFEDVTKGIIWPCYPTTVWTVKKCSGCSAISNTCSDPDHHNVTGETLPCLCQSISHHCMVHPKDEIKWWNPNNYTIFPATDPPTTIVTETEQAFGLSELKDKGAITTQTKENLIFLVAALPRDTRRNLSYTLNEFVLRCSFNSKDCNMERDFKLHVDPEYGNCYTFNFNDSVELKNSRAGPMYGLRLLLDVHQDDYMPTTEAAGVRIVVHEQDQEPFPDTFGYSAPTGFVSSFGLKTTKRRNPYKN
;
A
#
# COMPACT_ATOMS: atom_id res chain seq x y z
N MET A 1 -76.91 34.49 26.11
CA MET A 1 -76.11 33.26 26.36
C MET A 1 -75.18 32.91 25.19
N VAL A 2 -75.68 32.78 23.96
CA VAL A 2 -74.86 32.42 22.78
C VAL A 2 -73.70 33.39 22.53
N VAL A 3 -73.95 34.71 22.61
CA VAL A 3 -72.91 35.75 22.42
C VAL A 3 -71.77 35.63 23.45
N CYS A 4 -72.09 35.30 24.71
CA CYS A 4 -71.07 35.13 25.76
C CYS A 4 -70.22 33.87 25.54
N PHE A 5 -70.82 32.77 25.06
CA PHE A 5 -70.08 31.55 24.72
C PHE A 5 -69.14 31.76 23.52
N CYS A 6 -69.58 32.49 22.49
CA CYS A 6 -68.73 32.87 21.37
C CYS A 6 -67.57 33.78 21.82
N ALA A 7 -67.82 34.75 22.71
CA ALA A 7 -66.77 35.61 23.25
C ALA A 7 -65.74 34.83 24.09
N ALA A 8 -66.19 33.90 24.95
CA ALA A 8 -65.31 33.09 25.78
C ALA A 8 -64.44 32.12 24.97
N THR A 9 -65.00 31.51 23.93
CA THR A 9 -64.25 30.60 23.03
C THR A 9 -63.20 31.35 22.21
N LEU A 10 -63.51 32.55 21.71
CA LEU A 10 -62.52 33.41 21.04
C LEU A 10 -61.41 33.86 21.99
N PHE A 11 -61.74 34.19 23.25
CA PHE A 11 -60.74 34.55 24.25
C PHE A 11 -59.79 33.38 24.56
N LEU A 12 -60.32 32.17 24.78
CA LEU A 12 -59.50 30.97 25.01
C LEU A 12 -58.62 30.62 23.81
N PHE A 13 -59.12 30.82 22.59
CA PHE A 13 -58.33 30.62 21.38
C PHE A 13 -57.19 31.65 21.26
N GLN A 14 -57.48 32.93 21.52
CA GLN A 14 -56.47 33.99 21.50
C GLN A 14 -55.42 33.80 22.60
N THR A 15 -55.82 33.42 23.81
CA THR A 15 -54.87 33.16 24.91
C THR A 15 -54.05 31.92 24.63
N TYR A 16 -54.66 30.84 24.10
CA TYR A 16 -53.92 29.66 23.64
C TYR A 16 -52.87 30.03 22.59
N TRP A 17 -53.24 30.81 21.57
CA TRP A 17 -52.32 31.23 20.52
C TRP A 17 -51.17 32.07 21.07
N THR A 18 -51.48 33.04 21.94
CA THR A 18 -50.47 33.94 22.54
C THR A 18 -49.54 33.20 23.50
N LEU A 19 -50.08 32.30 24.34
CA LEU A 19 -49.28 31.44 25.21
C LEU A 19 -48.42 30.47 24.40
N SER A 20 -48.97 29.89 23.34
CA SER A 20 -48.23 29.03 22.40
C SER A 20 -47.05 29.79 21.79
N GLU A 21 -47.25 31.03 21.33
CA GLU A 21 -46.19 31.88 20.78
C GLU A 21 -45.16 32.32 21.85
N TYR A 22 -45.60 32.61 23.08
CA TYR A 22 -44.72 32.92 24.20
C TYR A 22 -43.82 31.73 24.57
N PHE A 23 -44.38 30.51 24.59
CA PHE A 23 -43.62 29.28 24.84
C PHE A 23 -42.77 28.81 23.65
N GLN A 24 -42.80 29.50 22.50
CA GLN A 24 -41.88 29.21 21.39
C GLN A 24 -40.45 29.72 21.63
N TYR A 25 -40.19 30.50 22.70
CA TYR A 25 -38.87 31.01 23.08
C TYR A 25 -37.99 31.43 21.88
N ARG A 26 -38.53 32.29 21.00
CA ARG A 26 -37.79 32.73 19.80
C ARG A 26 -36.50 33.44 20.21
N THR A 27 -35.38 32.96 19.70
CA THR A 27 -34.05 33.55 19.94
C THR A 27 -33.70 34.54 18.82
N ILE A 28 -33.17 35.71 19.20
CA ILE A 28 -32.67 36.71 18.25
C ILE A 28 -31.15 36.53 18.14
N ILE A 29 -30.64 36.32 16.93
CA ILE A 29 -29.21 36.16 16.65
C ILE A 29 -28.68 37.48 16.08
N GLU A 30 -27.74 38.11 16.77
CA GLU A 30 -27.04 39.29 16.27
C GLU A 30 -25.64 38.89 15.78
N MET A 31 -25.29 39.29 14.56
CA MET A 31 -23.95 39.07 14.00
C MET A 31 -23.15 40.37 14.01
N GLN A 32 -22.07 40.40 14.77
CA GLN A 32 -21.14 41.53 14.80
C GLN A 32 -19.77 41.11 14.25
N LEU A 33 -19.28 41.84 13.25
CA LEU A 33 -17.92 41.66 12.74
C LEU A 33 -16.95 42.54 13.55
N ARG A 34 -15.93 41.94 14.14
CA ARG A 34 -14.85 42.65 14.85
C ARG A 34 -13.54 42.45 14.11
N PHE A 35 -12.82 43.55 13.87
CA PHE A 35 -11.51 43.56 13.21
C PHE A 35 -10.37 43.70 14.23
N GLU A 36 -10.47 42.99 15.34
CA GLU A 36 -9.42 42.94 16.36
C GLU A 36 -8.41 41.82 16.02
N ALA A 37 -7.16 41.97 16.45
CA ALA A 37 -6.16 40.91 16.32
C ALA A 37 -6.58 39.72 17.21
N ALA A 38 -7.14 38.70 16.58
CA ALA A 38 -7.55 37.48 17.27
C ALA A 38 -6.32 36.72 17.80
N PRO A 39 -6.43 36.10 19.00
CA PRO A 39 -5.41 35.16 19.46
C PRO A 39 -5.22 34.06 18.42
N PHE A 40 -3.96 33.70 18.19
CA PHE A 40 -3.61 32.57 17.35
C PHE A 40 -4.01 31.28 18.08
N PRO A 41 -4.70 30.34 17.42
CA PRO A 41 -5.10 29.09 18.05
C PRO A 41 -3.89 28.17 18.31
N ALA A 42 -4.11 27.06 19.01
CA ALA A 42 -3.16 25.97 19.01
C ALA A 42 -3.26 25.19 17.70
N ALA A 43 -2.12 24.74 17.19
CA ALA A 43 -2.04 23.98 15.95
C ALA A 43 -1.22 22.72 16.18
N THR A 44 -1.88 21.56 16.08
CA THR A 44 -1.24 20.25 16.20
C THR A 44 -1.00 19.66 14.83
N VAL A 45 0.22 19.18 14.60
CA VAL A 45 0.60 18.52 13.34
C VAL A 45 1.13 17.12 13.63
N CYS A 46 0.63 16.14 12.88
CA CYS A 46 0.98 14.74 12.97
C CYS A 46 1.46 14.22 11.61
N ASN A 47 2.31 13.20 11.61
CA ASN A 47 2.63 12.44 10.41
C ASN A 47 1.47 11.47 10.10
N LEU A 48 1.16 11.22 8.82
CA LEU A 48 0.18 10.17 8.46
C LEU A 48 0.72 8.76 8.70
N ASN A 49 2.05 8.61 8.78
CA ASN A 49 2.68 7.38 9.24
C ASN A 49 2.98 7.49 10.75
N ALA A 50 2.36 6.63 11.56
CA ALA A 50 2.47 6.71 13.01
C ALA A 50 3.86 6.31 13.53
N PHE A 51 4.45 5.28 12.92
CA PHE A 51 5.66 4.61 13.40
C PHE A 51 6.59 4.29 12.25
N LYS A 52 7.89 4.36 12.52
CA LYS A 52 8.97 4.01 11.59
C LYS A 52 8.90 2.51 11.27
N TYR A 53 8.80 2.16 10.00
CA TYR A 53 8.70 0.75 9.59
C TYR A 53 9.96 -0.03 10.00
N SER A 54 11.14 0.56 9.78
CA SER A 54 12.44 0.00 10.15
C SER A 54 12.60 -0.32 11.64
N GLU A 55 11.97 0.47 12.51
CA GLU A 55 11.98 0.24 13.96
C GLU A 55 10.93 -0.79 14.40
N LEU A 56 9.76 -0.83 13.74
CA LEU A 56 8.70 -1.76 14.07
C LEU A 56 9.04 -3.22 13.73
N ILE A 57 9.73 -3.46 12.61
CA ILE A 57 10.12 -4.81 12.18
C ILE A 57 11.15 -5.49 13.12
N GLN A 58 11.70 -4.76 14.09
CA GLN A 58 12.54 -5.34 15.13
C GLN A 58 11.75 -6.21 16.12
N TYR A 59 10.42 -6.02 16.20
CA TYR A 59 9.53 -6.82 17.02
C TYR A 59 9.01 -8.01 16.20
N GLU A 60 9.33 -9.22 16.65
CA GLU A 60 9.01 -10.47 15.93
C GLU A 60 7.50 -10.62 15.66
N GLU A 61 6.64 -10.37 16.65
CA GLU A 61 5.18 -10.44 16.51
C GLU A 61 4.64 -9.47 15.44
N ILE A 62 5.20 -8.27 15.38
CA ILE A 62 4.79 -7.23 14.42
C ILE A 62 5.30 -7.59 13.01
N LYS A 63 6.54 -8.07 12.92
CA LYS A 63 7.13 -8.55 11.68
C LYS A 63 6.34 -9.71 11.08
N GLU A 64 5.98 -10.70 11.88
CA GLU A 64 5.11 -11.81 11.46
C GLU A 64 3.76 -11.31 10.93
N GLY A 65 3.18 -10.30 11.58
CA GLY A 65 1.94 -9.66 11.15
C GLY A 65 2.07 -9.02 9.76
N PHE A 66 3.18 -8.33 9.48
CA PHE A 66 3.47 -7.78 8.16
C PHE A 66 3.71 -8.86 7.11
N ASP A 67 4.50 -9.90 7.43
CA ASP A 67 4.76 -11.03 6.54
C ASP A 67 3.46 -11.79 6.20
N TYR A 68 2.55 -11.91 7.15
CA TYR A 68 1.22 -12.48 6.93
C TYR A 68 0.36 -11.60 6.01
N TRP A 69 0.28 -10.29 6.29
CA TRP A 69 -0.44 -9.34 5.43
C TRP A 69 0.09 -9.37 3.99
N GLU A 70 1.40 -9.35 3.81
CA GLU A 70 2.04 -9.38 2.48
C GLU A 70 1.68 -10.66 1.72
N ARG A 71 1.76 -11.84 2.38
CA ARG A 71 1.34 -13.12 1.79
C ARG A 71 -0.12 -13.08 1.33
N VAL A 72 -1.03 -12.55 2.16
CA VAL A 72 -2.46 -12.47 1.83
C VAL A 72 -2.71 -11.52 0.67
N ILE A 73 -2.12 -10.32 0.68
CA ILE A 73 -2.28 -9.33 -0.39
C ILE A 73 -1.75 -9.85 -1.72
N ASN A 74 -0.56 -10.46 -1.74
CA ASN A 74 0.05 -11.00 -2.95
C ASN A 74 -0.77 -12.17 -3.52
N ALA A 75 -1.28 -13.07 -2.67
CA ALA A 75 -2.18 -14.14 -3.10
C ALA A 75 -3.48 -13.60 -3.71
N ARG A 76 -4.07 -12.55 -3.11
CA ARG A 76 -5.26 -11.89 -3.66
C ARG A 76 -4.97 -11.22 -5.01
N HIS A 77 -3.83 -10.52 -5.13
CA HIS A 77 -3.40 -9.89 -6.38
C HIS A 77 -3.25 -10.91 -7.51
N MET A 78 -2.61 -12.06 -7.25
CA MET A 78 -2.52 -13.15 -8.22
C MET A 78 -3.89 -13.68 -8.62
N SER A 79 -4.82 -13.84 -7.68
CA SER A 79 -6.18 -14.30 -7.96
C SER A 79 -6.98 -13.31 -8.83
N ASP A 80 -6.77 -12.01 -8.66
CA ASP A 80 -7.43 -10.98 -9.46
C ASP A 80 -6.90 -10.97 -10.90
N MET A 81 -5.57 -11.10 -11.09
CA MET A 81 -4.96 -11.20 -12.42
C MET A 81 -5.50 -12.39 -13.21
N LEU A 82 -5.61 -13.57 -12.60
CA LEU A 82 -6.19 -14.77 -13.21
C LEU A 82 -7.68 -14.58 -13.57
N ARG A 83 -8.45 -13.83 -12.77
CA ARG A 83 -9.84 -13.50 -13.08
C ARG A 83 -9.95 -12.49 -14.22
N GLN A 84 -9.02 -11.55 -14.33
CA GLN A 84 -9.01 -10.53 -15.36
C GLN A 84 -8.61 -11.11 -16.74
N GLU A 85 -7.65 -12.04 -16.79
CA GLU A 85 -7.38 -12.82 -18.00
C GLU A 85 -8.59 -13.63 -18.47
N ASN A 86 -9.31 -14.27 -17.55
CA ASN A 86 -10.53 -15.00 -17.88
C ASN A 86 -11.68 -14.09 -18.34
N LYS A 87 -11.72 -12.82 -17.92
CA LYS A 87 -12.67 -11.81 -18.43
C LYS A 87 -12.27 -11.21 -19.79
N MET A 88 -10.98 -11.20 -20.16
CA MET A 88 -10.52 -10.74 -21.47
C MET A 88 -10.67 -11.79 -22.59
N LYS A 89 -11.03 -13.05 -22.27
CA LYS A 89 -11.55 -14.01 -23.24
C LYS A 89 -13.02 -13.71 -23.57
N VAL A 90 -13.27 -12.53 -24.16
CA VAL A 90 -14.48 -12.28 -24.97
C VAL A 90 -14.12 -12.63 -26.41
N ASP A 91 -15.00 -13.37 -27.08
CA ASP A 91 -14.87 -13.83 -28.48
C ASP A 91 -14.56 -12.67 -29.44
N LEU A 92 -13.28 -12.37 -29.63
CA LEU A 92 -12.81 -11.44 -30.64
C LEU A 92 -12.35 -12.24 -31.85
N ARG A 93 -13.21 -12.25 -32.86
CA ARG A 93 -12.91 -12.67 -34.24
C ARG A 93 -11.72 -11.85 -34.75
N LYS A 94 -10.49 -12.33 -34.56
CA LYS A 94 -9.27 -11.61 -34.96
C LYS A 94 -9.01 -11.74 -36.46
N LYS A 95 -9.26 -10.63 -37.18
CA LYS A 95 -8.65 -10.36 -38.49
C LYS A 95 -7.23 -9.82 -38.22
N ARG A 96 -6.20 -10.50 -38.71
CA ARG A 96 -4.79 -10.12 -38.50
C ARG A 96 -4.40 -8.92 -39.37
N THR A 97 -3.84 -7.88 -38.75
CA THR A 97 -2.93 -6.92 -39.38
C THR A 97 -1.76 -6.69 -38.42
N PRO A 98 -0.50 -6.77 -38.87
CA PRO A 98 0.67 -6.64 -37.99
C PRO A 98 0.98 -5.15 -37.75
N LEU A 99 1.25 -4.79 -36.50
CA LEU A 99 1.84 -3.50 -36.14
C LEU A 99 3.22 -3.76 -35.53
N ASN A 100 4.25 -3.24 -36.18
CA ASN A 100 5.63 -3.24 -35.70
C ASN A 100 5.78 -2.19 -34.60
N PHE A 101 6.39 -2.55 -33.47
CA PHE A 101 7.00 -1.61 -32.54
C PHE A 101 8.51 -1.87 -32.49
N PRO A 102 9.37 -0.84 -32.63
CA PRO A 102 10.81 -0.98 -32.48
C PRO A 102 11.17 -0.94 -31.00
N ILE A 103 11.92 -1.95 -30.53
CA ILE A 103 12.46 -2.00 -29.17
C ILE A 103 13.95 -1.69 -29.26
N ASP A 104 14.39 -0.78 -28.39
CA ASP A 104 15.74 -0.26 -28.22
C ASP A 104 16.71 -1.35 -27.71
N GLU A 105 17.92 -1.38 -28.27
CA GLU A 105 18.82 -2.56 -28.34
C GLU A 105 19.76 -2.74 -27.12
N HIS A 106 19.57 -1.99 -26.03
CA HIS A 106 20.59 -1.87 -24.97
C HIS A 106 20.39 -2.71 -23.68
N GLU A 107 19.43 -3.63 -23.63
CA GLU A 107 19.16 -4.49 -22.45
C GLU A 107 19.31 -6.02 -22.70
N LEU A 108 20.01 -6.42 -23.78
CA LEU A 108 20.11 -7.83 -24.18
C LEU A 108 21.40 -8.52 -23.67
N GLN A 109 21.40 -8.99 -22.43
CA GLN A 109 22.10 -10.24 -22.10
C GLN A 109 21.06 -11.37 -22.17
N GLY A 110 21.00 -12.02 -23.34
CA GLY A 110 20.03 -13.06 -23.62
C GLY A 110 20.17 -14.27 -22.70
N ALA A 111 19.05 -14.91 -22.38
CA ALA A 111 19.03 -16.20 -21.70
C ALA A 111 19.68 -17.27 -22.59
N VAL A 112 20.63 -18.02 -22.03
CA VAL A 112 21.31 -19.13 -22.71
C VAL A 112 20.62 -20.42 -22.30
N TYR A 113 20.10 -21.18 -23.26
CA TYR A 113 19.35 -22.41 -22.97
C TYR A 113 20.18 -23.67 -23.23
N GLN A 114 20.01 -24.67 -22.37
CA GLN A 114 20.55 -26.01 -22.60
C GLN A 114 19.54 -27.11 -22.21
N PRO A 115 19.60 -28.29 -22.85
CA PRO A 115 18.78 -29.43 -22.46
C PRO A 115 19.30 -30.07 -21.17
N VAL A 116 18.39 -30.40 -20.25
CA VAL A 116 18.67 -31.17 -19.04
C VAL A 116 17.62 -32.23 -18.76
N PHE A 117 18.03 -33.35 -18.17
CA PHE A 117 17.10 -34.34 -17.64
C PHE A 117 16.65 -33.97 -16.23
N VAL A 118 15.34 -34.07 -16.01
CA VAL A 118 14.70 -33.79 -14.72
C VAL A 118 13.65 -34.87 -14.41
N ARG A 119 13.51 -35.22 -13.14
CA ARG A 119 12.35 -36.00 -12.68
C ARG A 119 11.11 -35.12 -12.70
N CYS A 120 10.00 -35.61 -13.22
CA CYS A 120 8.79 -34.83 -13.38
C CYS A 120 7.53 -35.69 -13.38
N THR A 121 6.38 -35.01 -13.34
CA THR A 121 5.07 -35.64 -13.49
C THR A 121 4.43 -35.11 -14.76
N CYS A 122 4.14 -36.00 -15.71
CA CYS A 122 3.47 -35.66 -16.95
C CYS A 122 2.01 -36.10 -16.83
N LEU A 123 1.08 -35.16 -16.66
CA LEU A 123 -0.35 -35.48 -16.59
C LEU A 123 -0.90 -35.89 -17.97
N ASN A 124 -0.35 -35.33 -19.05
CA ASN A 124 -0.70 -35.63 -20.45
C ASN A 124 0.58 -35.79 -21.29
N THR A 125 0.46 -36.21 -22.56
CA THR A 125 1.58 -36.36 -23.50
C THR A 125 2.20 -35.04 -23.96
N GLU A 126 1.64 -33.89 -23.57
CA GLU A 126 1.98 -32.59 -24.16
C GLU A 126 2.80 -31.67 -23.24
N GLN A 127 2.74 -31.84 -21.91
CA GLN A 127 3.49 -30.99 -20.96
C GLN A 127 3.79 -31.76 -19.66
N CYS A 128 4.99 -31.57 -19.12
CA CYS A 128 5.42 -32.17 -17.85
C CYS A 128 5.77 -31.09 -16.83
N VAL A 129 5.55 -31.37 -15.54
CA VAL A 129 5.92 -30.48 -14.44
C VAL A 129 7.17 -31.03 -13.74
N PRO A 130 8.31 -30.30 -13.75
CA PRO A 130 9.53 -30.75 -13.10
C PRO A 130 9.37 -30.83 -11.59
N ASN A 131 9.83 -31.92 -11.01
CA ASN A 131 9.88 -32.13 -9.58
C ASN A 131 11.17 -31.52 -9.02
N ARG A 132 11.03 -30.69 -7.99
CA ARG A 132 12.17 -30.03 -7.34
C ARG A 132 12.88 -30.94 -6.34
N ASN A 133 12.25 -32.03 -5.90
CA ASN A 133 12.86 -33.01 -5.02
C ASN A 133 13.52 -34.14 -5.82
N PRO A 134 14.87 -34.19 -5.90
CA PRO A 134 15.57 -35.20 -6.70
C PRO A 134 15.47 -36.62 -6.12
N LEU A 135 14.93 -36.84 -4.92
CA LEU A 135 14.90 -38.15 -4.26
C LEU A 135 13.61 -38.95 -4.49
N GLU A 136 12.67 -38.44 -5.27
CA GLU A 136 11.41 -39.13 -5.52
C GLU A 136 11.58 -40.26 -6.56
N VAL A 137 11.49 -41.51 -6.10
CA VAL A 137 11.86 -42.71 -6.88
C VAL A 137 10.78 -43.12 -7.90
N ASN A 138 9.54 -42.63 -7.74
CA ASN A 138 8.38 -42.99 -8.58
C ASN A 138 8.03 -41.96 -9.68
N ALA A 139 8.87 -40.94 -9.91
CA ALA A 139 8.62 -39.91 -10.91
C ALA A 139 9.08 -40.32 -12.32
N SER A 140 8.37 -39.85 -13.37
CA SER A 140 8.81 -40.04 -14.76
C SER A 140 9.99 -39.12 -15.10
N VAL A 141 10.75 -39.48 -16.14
CA VAL A 141 11.88 -38.65 -16.61
C VAL A 141 11.42 -37.84 -17.81
N CYS A 142 11.62 -36.52 -17.78
CA CYS A 142 11.43 -35.63 -18.91
C CYS A 142 12.69 -34.80 -19.16
N MET A 143 12.69 -34.14 -20.32
CA MET A 143 13.73 -33.21 -20.70
C MET A 143 13.18 -31.78 -20.71
N CYS A 144 13.96 -30.86 -20.15
CA CYS A 144 13.58 -29.47 -19.93
C CYS A 144 14.58 -28.51 -20.57
N PHE A 145 14.12 -27.28 -20.79
CA PHE A 145 14.99 -26.15 -21.10
C PHE A 145 15.50 -25.56 -19.78
N GLU A 146 16.81 -25.55 -19.58
CA GLU A 146 17.46 -24.85 -18.48
C GLU A 146 18.04 -23.53 -18.98
N ASP A 147 17.67 -22.43 -18.33
CA ASP A 147 18.43 -21.19 -18.43
C ASP A 147 19.67 -21.29 -17.53
N VAL A 148 20.85 -21.48 -18.12
CA VAL A 148 22.11 -21.60 -17.36
C VAL A 148 22.46 -20.35 -16.55
N THR A 149 21.92 -19.18 -16.90
CA THR A 149 22.19 -17.95 -16.15
C THR A 149 21.35 -17.86 -14.87
N LYS A 150 20.15 -18.44 -14.86
CA LYS A 150 19.17 -18.31 -13.76
C LYS A 150 18.85 -19.62 -13.05
N GLY A 151 19.27 -20.77 -13.59
CA GLY A 151 18.95 -22.10 -13.05
C GLY A 151 17.47 -22.49 -13.18
N ILE A 152 16.70 -21.76 -14.00
CA ILE A 152 15.26 -22.00 -14.18
C ILE A 152 15.07 -23.10 -15.22
N ILE A 153 14.32 -24.14 -14.86
CA ILE A 153 14.01 -25.30 -15.72
C ILE A 153 12.55 -25.26 -16.20
N TRP A 154 12.32 -24.65 -17.36
CA TRP A 154 11.01 -24.58 -18.01
C TRP A 154 11.16 -24.15 -19.48
N PRO A 155 10.36 -24.68 -20.42
CA PRO A 155 9.33 -25.73 -20.29
C PRO A 155 9.93 -27.15 -20.25
N CYS A 156 9.11 -28.14 -19.87
CA CYS A 156 9.51 -29.55 -19.79
C CYS A 156 8.56 -30.43 -20.61
N TYR A 157 9.12 -31.41 -21.33
CA TYR A 157 8.37 -32.30 -22.21
C TYR A 157 8.82 -33.76 -22.07
N PRO A 158 7.92 -34.74 -22.27
CA PRO A 158 8.28 -36.15 -22.21
C PRO A 158 9.46 -36.46 -23.13
N THR A 159 10.39 -37.33 -22.71
CA THR A 159 11.56 -37.68 -23.53
C THR A 159 11.20 -38.27 -24.90
N THR A 160 10.00 -38.85 -25.03
CA THR A 160 9.47 -39.46 -26.26
C THR A 160 9.20 -38.47 -27.38
N VAL A 161 9.04 -37.18 -27.08
CA VAL A 161 8.72 -36.16 -28.10
C VAL A 161 9.95 -35.45 -28.66
N TRP A 162 11.14 -35.80 -28.18
CA TRP A 162 12.40 -35.20 -28.61
C TRP A 162 13.07 -36.02 -29.69
N THR A 163 13.55 -35.32 -30.71
CA THR A 163 14.26 -35.91 -31.85
C THR A 163 15.50 -35.09 -32.16
N VAL A 164 16.59 -35.78 -32.51
CA VAL A 164 17.80 -35.10 -32.98
C VAL A 164 17.62 -34.80 -34.46
N LYS A 165 17.72 -33.51 -34.81
CA LYS A 165 17.63 -33.01 -36.18
C LYS A 165 18.90 -32.23 -36.56
N LYS A 166 19.00 -31.84 -37.82
CA LYS A 166 20.06 -30.97 -38.33
C LYS A 166 19.48 -29.57 -38.57
N CYS A 167 19.87 -28.60 -37.76
CA CYS A 167 19.39 -27.22 -37.85
C CYS A 167 20.45 -26.32 -38.53
N SER A 168 20.01 -25.29 -39.27
CA SER A 168 20.88 -24.15 -39.66
C SER A 168 20.43 -22.89 -38.96
N GLY A 169 21.36 -21.98 -38.64
CA GLY A 169 21.01 -20.66 -38.12
C GLY A 169 20.61 -20.67 -36.65
N CYS A 170 21.27 -21.49 -35.83
CA CYS A 170 21.11 -21.43 -34.37
C CYS A 170 21.66 -20.10 -33.83
N SER A 171 20.93 -19.50 -32.90
CA SER A 171 21.38 -18.29 -32.20
C SER A 171 22.61 -18.61 -31.35
N ALA A 172 23.73 -17.91 -31.61
CA ALA A 172 24.95 -18.04 -30.83
C ALA A 172 24.81 -17.48 -29.39
N ILE A 173 23.76 -16.68 -29.14
CA ILE A 173 23.52 -16.02 -27.86
C ILE A 173 22.60 -16.86 -26.97
N SER A 174 21.58 -17.50 -27.54
CA SER A 174 20.56 -18.24 -26.76
C SER A 174 20.64 -19.76 -26.90
N ASN A 175 21.51 -20.29 -27.78
CA ASN A 175 21.63 -21.71 -28.11
C ASN A 175 20.32 -22.36 -28.61
N THR A 176 19.39 -21.56 -29.13
CA THR A 176 18.13 -22.02 -29.71
C THR A 176 18.19 -22.03 -31.23
N CYS A 177 17.45 -22.93 -31.86
CA CYS A 177 17.36 -23.08 -33.31
C CYS A 177 15.90 -23.20 -33.77
N SER A 178 15.60 -22.78 -34.99
CA SER A 178 14.30 -23.01 -35.63
C SER A 178 14.14 -24.47 -36.05
N ASP A 179 12.91 -25.00 -35.95
CA ASP A 179 12.60 -26.37 -36.39
C ASP A 179 12.77 -26.50 -37.92
N PRO A 180 13.67 -27.38 -38.40
CA PRO A 180 13.95 -27.54 -39.83
C PRO A 180 12.76 -28.03 -40.65
N ASP A 181 11.72 -28.62 -40.05
CA ASP A 181 10.51 -29.03 -40.78
C ASP A 181 9.60 -27.84 -41.14
N HIS A 182 9.82 -26.68 -40.52
CA HIS A 182 8.98 -25.49 -40.69
C HIS A 182 9.63 -24.42 -41.58
N HIS A 183 10.93 -24.51 -41.85
CA HIS A 183 11.69 -23.57 -42.69
C HIS A 183 12.71 -24.29 -43.57
N ASN A 184 12.75 -23.95 -44.87
CA ASN A 184 13.76 -24.47 -45.79
C ASN A 184 15.15 -23.92 -45.44
N VAL A 185 16.03 -24.81 -45.01
CA VAL A 185 17.38 -24.51 -44.54
C VAL A 185 18.42 -24.71 -45.64
N THR A 186 19.19 -23.66 -45.95
CA THR A 186 20.43 -23.74 -46.74
C THR A 186 21.58 -23.11 -45.95
N GLY A 187 22.51 -23.94 -45.44
CA GLY A 187 23.68 -23.49 -44.67
C GLY A 187 24.37 -24.64 -43.92
N GLU A 188 25.48 -24.34 -43.23
CA GLU A 188 26.16 -25.30 -42.36
C GLU A 188 25.22 -25.83 -41.28
N THR A 189 25.13 -27.16 -41.18
CA THR A 189 24.17 -27.83 -40.30
C THR A 189 24.83 -28.24 -38.99
N LEU A 190 24.24 -27.83 -37.86
CA LEU A 190 24.61 -28.29 -36.52
C LEU A 190 23.57 -29.30 -36.01
N PRO A 191 23.97 -30.32 -35.23
CA PRO A 191 23.02 -31.19 -34.56
C PRO A 191 22.24 -30.41 -33.50
N CYS A 192 20.91 -30.55 -33.50
CA CYS A 192 20.00 -29.88 -32.59
C CYS A 192 18.99 -30.89 -32.03
N LEU A 193 18.54 -30.66 -30.80
CA LEU A 193 17.46 -31.40 -30.14
C LEU A 193 16.16 -30.63 -30.30
N CYS A 194 15.20 -31.21 -31.02
CA CYS A 194 13.91 -30.61 -31.34
C CYS A 194 12.78 -31.41 -30.69
N GLN A 195 11.84 -30.73 -30.04
CA GLN A 195 10.62 -31.39 -29.56
C GLN A 195 9.44 -31.15 -30.50
N SER A 196 8.56 -32.15 -30.62
CA SER A 196 7.48 -32.17 -31.61
C SER A 196 6.20 -31.42 -31.22
N ILE A 197 6.08 -30.91 -30.00
CA ILE A 197 4.85 -30.30 -29.46
C ILE A 197 4.81 -28.80 -29.73
N SER A 198 5.87 -28.07 -29.39
CA SER A 198 6.00 -26.63 -29.62
C SER A 198 6.98 -26.26 -30.72
N HIS A 199 7.59 -27.23 -31.43
CA HIS A 199 8.51 -27.01 -32.55
C HIS A 199 9.68 -26.08 -32.23
N HIS A 200 10.23 -26.21 -31.02
CA HIS A 200 11.42 -25.48 -30.56
C HIS A 200 12.60 -26.43 -30.44
N CYS A 201 13.77 -25.98 -30.89
CA CYS A 201 15.00 -26.75 -30.87
C CYS A 201 16.11 -26.04 -30.07
N MET A 202 16.98 -26.83 -29.46
CA MET A 202 18.23 -26.39 -28.82
C MET A 202 19.43 -27.00 -29.54
N VAL A 203 20.58 -26.34 -29.48
CA VAL A 203 21.83 -26.94 -29.95
C VAL A 203 22.11 -28.21 -29.14
N HIS A 204 22.43 -29.31 -29.83
CA HIS A 204 22.79 -30.55 -29.16
C HIS A 204 24.17 -30.36 -28.50
N PRO A 205 24.32 -30.64 -27.19
CA PRO A 205 25.61 -30.51 -26.53
C PRO A 205 26.63 -31.49 -27.13
N LYS A 206 27.92 -31.12 -27.18
CA LYS A 206 28.98 -32.03 -27.64
C LYS A 206 29.23 -33.18 -26.67
N ASP A 207 28.92 -32.95 -25.39
CA ASP A 207 28.99 -33.92 -24.30
C ASP A 207 27.60 -34.51 -24.00
N GLU A 208 27.53 -35.51 -23.12
CA GLU A 208 26.27 -36.09 -22.65
C GLU A 208 25.34 -35.04 -22.00
N ILE A 209 24.03 -35.17 -22.24
CA ILE A 209 23.01 -34.32 -21.60
C ILE A 209 23.03 -34.58 -20.10
N LYS A 210 23.25 -33.52 -19.32
CA LYS A 210 23.40 -33.62 -17.87
C LYS A 210 22.05 -33.74 -17.17
N TRP A 211 22.08 -34.36 -16.00
CA TRP A 211 20.99 -34.27 -15.04
C TRP A 211 21.01 -32.89 -14.38
N TRP A 212 19.83 -32.28 -14.25
CA TRP A 212 19.71 -31.02 -13.53
C TRP A 212 20.10 -31.22 -12.05
N ASN A 213 21.02 -30.39 -11.58
CA ASN A 213 21.45 -30.39 -10.18
C ASN A 213 20.93 -29.11 -9.48
N PRO A 214 19.96 -29.24 -8.56
CA PRO A 214 19.44 -28.10 -7.82
C PRO A 214 20.53 -27.33 -7.04
N ASN A 215 21.58 -28.03 -6.59
CA ASN A 215 22.60 -27.46 -5.69
C ASN A 215 23.59 -26.52 -6.40
N ASN A 216 23.60 -26.47 -7.73
CA ASN A 216 24.47 -25.58 -8.50
C ASN A 216 23.96 -24.14 -8.58
N TYR A 217 22.71 -23.90 -8.16
CA TYR A 217 22.07 -22.60 -8.19
C TYR A 217 21.51 -22.28 -6.82
N THR A 218 21.59 -21.03 -6.37
CA THR A 218 20.95 -20.61 -5.11
C THR A 218 19.44 -20.63 -5.31
N ILE A 219 18.82 -21.74 -4.93
CA ILE A 219 17.37 -21.90 -4.90
C ILE A 219 16.84 -20.99 -3.79
N PHE A 220 16.11 -19.93 -4.14
CA PHE A 220 15.11 -19.42 -3.21
C PHE A 220 14.06 -20.52 -3.07
N PRO A 221 13.83 -21.09 -1.87
CA PRO A 221 12.80 -22.08 -1.73
C PRO A 221 11.47 -21.42 -2.10
N ALA A 222 10.87 -21.87 -3.20
CA ALA A 222 9.43 -21.79 -3.30
C ALA A 222 8.94 -22.75 -2.23
N THR A 223 8.62 -22.21 -1.07
CA THR A 223 7.88 -22.95 -0.06
C THR A 223 6.64 -23.51 -0.73
N ASP A 224 6.58 -24.84 -0.81
CA ASP A 224 5.29 -25.53 -0.74
C ASP A 224 4.50 -24.89 0.42
N PRO A 225 3.18 -24.67 0.26
CA PRO A 225 2.39 -24.12 1.35
C PRO A 225 2.63 -25.01 2.56
N PRO A 226 3.17 -24.47 3.68
CA PRO A 226 3.36 -25.27 4.87
C PRO A 226 2.00 -25.84 5.24
N THR A 227 1.98 -27.13 5.59
CA THR A 227 0.89 -27.73 6.35
C THR A 227 0.56 -26.74 7.46
N THR A 228 -0.62 -26.13 7.39
CA THR A 228 -1.05 -25.05 8.28
C THR A 228 -1.09 -25.56 9.72
N ILE A 229 0.02 -25.46 10.42
CA ILE A 229 -0.01 -24.99 11.80
C ILE A 229 -0.26 -23.50 11.62
N VAL A 230 -1.55 -23.12 11.56
CA VAL A 230 -1.92 -21.71 11.58
C VAL A 230 -1.31 -21.16 12.87
N THR A 231 -0.35 -20.25 12.75
CA THR A 231 0.27 -19.66 13.95
C THR A 231 -0.81 -18.93 14.74
N GLU A 232 -0.68 -18.84 16.06
CA GLU A 232 -1.62 -18.06 16.89
C GLU A 232 -1.75 -16.61 16.36
N THR A 233 -0.66 -16.07 15.79
CA THR A 233 -0.60 -14.77 15.12
C THR A 233 -1.47 -14.69 13.86
N GLU A 234 -1.48 -15.71 13.00
CA GLU A 234 -2.35 -15.76 11.80
C GLU A 234 -3.84 -15.83 12.18
N GLN A 235 -4.20 -16.54 13.26
CA GLN A 235 -5.57 -16.58 13.77
C GLN A 235 -6.01 -15.26 14.40
N ALA A 236 -5.11 -14.58 15.13
CA ALA A 236 -5.38 -13.31 15.78
C ALA A 236 -5.63 -12.17 14.77
N PHE A 237 -4.93 -12.18 13.63
CA PHE A 237 -5.10 -11.15 12.61
C PHE A 237 -6.39 -11.29 11.78
N GLY A 238 -6.94 -12.50 11.63
CA GLY A 238 -8.27 -12.73 11.06
C GLY A 238 -8.46 -12.31 9.59
N LEU A 239 -7.40 -12.30 8.76
CA LEU A 239 -7.45 -11.75 7.40
C LEU A 239 -8.03 -12.72 6.34
N SER A 240 -8.18 -14.01 6.68
CA SER A 240 -8.57 -15.06 5.73
C SER A 240 -9.97 -14.88 5.13
N GLU A 241 -10.91 -14.35 5.91
CA GLU A 241 -12.31 -14.13 5.51
C GLU A 241 -12.51 -12.87 4.67
N LEU A 242 -11.56 -11.91 4.73
CA LEU A 242 -11.66 -10.66 4.01
C LEU A 242 -11.31 -10.83 2.51
N LYS A 243 -12.13 -10.21 1.67
CA LYS A 243 -11.99 -10.25 0.20
C LYS A 243 -11.42 -8.96 -0.40
N ASP A 244 -11.75 -7.82 0.20
CA ASP A 244 -11.32 -6.52 -0.30
C ASP A 244 -9.92 -6.16 0.21
N LYS A 245 -9.06 -5.63 -0.67
CA LYS A 245 -7.68 -5.27 -0.33
C LYS A 245 -7.62 -4.08 0.64
N GLY A 246 -8.56 -3.15 0.50
CA GLY A 246 -8.72 -2.04 1.44
C GLY A 246 -9.04 -2.57 2.83
N ALA A 247 -10.10 -3.36 2.95
CA ALA A 247 -10.49 -3.97 4.22
C ALA A 247 -9.36 -4.81 4.88
N ILE A 248 -8.61 -5.59 4.10
CA ILE A 248 -7.45 -6.35 4.60
C ILE A 248 -6.41 -5.41 5.21
N THR A 249 -6.09 -4.32 4.49
CA THR A 249 -5.09 -3.35 4.94
C THR A 249 -5.56 -2.58 6.17
N THR A 250 -6.83 -2.18 6.22
CA THR A 250 -7.43 -1.50 7.38
C THR A 250 -7.41 -2.40 8.61
N GLN A 251 -7.85 -3.66 8.50
CA GLN A 251 -7.84 -4.59 9.64
C GLN A 251 -6.42 -4.88 10.14
N THR A 252 -5.46 -5.04 9.23
CA THR A 252 -4.05 -5.17 9.61
C THR A 252 -3.56 -3.92 10.33
N LYS A 253 -3.88 -2.72 9.84
CA LYS A 253 -3.54 -1.45 10.52
C LYS A 253 -4.11 -1.39 11.94
N GLU A 254 -5.38 -1.74 12.13
CA GLU A 254 -6.01 -1.77 13.45
C GLU A 254 -5.31 -2.76 14.41
N ASN A 255 -5.05 -3.99 13.95
CA ASN A 255 -4.34 -4.99 14.75
C ASN A 255 -2.93 -4.52 15.15
N LEU A 256 -2.21 -3.86 14.24
CA LEU A 256 -0.90 -3.29 14.52
C LEU A 256 -0.97 -2.19 15.59
N ILE A 257 -1.98 -1.32 15.54
CA ILE A 257 -2.21 -0.30 16.57
C ILE A 257 -2.41 -0.97 17.94
N PHE A 258 -3.17 -2.07 18.01
CA PHE A 258 -3.37 -2.82 19.25
C PHE A 258 -2.07 -3.44 19.78
N LEU A 259 -1.24 -4.04 18.91
CA LEU A 259 0.05 -4.61 19.29
C LEU A 259 1.00 -3.54 19.83
N VAL A 260 1.10 -2.40 19.15
CA VAL A 260 1.96 -1.29 19.59
C VAL A 260 1.42 -0.62 20.86
N ALA A 261 0.10 -0.60 21.06
CA ALA A 261 -0.51 -0.10 22.30
C ALA A 261 -0.20 -0.97 23.52
N ALA A 262 0.14 -2.25 23.33
CA ALA A 262 0.58 -3.15 24.40
C ALA A 262 2.04 -2.87 24.85
N LEU A 263 2.83 -2.14 24.06
CA LEU A 263 4.20 -1.78 24.41
C LEU A 263 4.26 -0.66 25.47
N PRO A 264 5.37 -0.55 26.22
CA PRO A 264 5.58 0.56 27.16
C PRO A 264 5.50 1.93 26.47
N ARG A 265 5.01 2.94 27.20
CA ARG A 265 4.80 4.30 26.66
C ARG A 265 6.07 4.92 26.08
N ASP A 266 7.21 4.73 26.74
CA ASP A 266 8.51 5.27 26.28
C ASP A 266 8.98 4.59 24.99
N THR A 267 8.78 3.28 24.89
CA THR A 267 9.07 2.50 23.68
C THR A 267 8.23 3.01 22.51
N ARG A 268 6.90 3.12 22.69
CA ARG A 268 5.99 3.62 21.65
C ARG A 268 6.34 5.04 21.19
N ARG A 269 6.79 5.90 22.11
CA ARG A 269 7.25 7.25 21.78
C ARG A 269 8.50 7.23 20.90
N ASN A 270 9.43 6.31 21.15
CA ASN A 270 10.68 6.19 20.39
C ASN A 270 10.48 5.54 19.01
N LEU A 271 9.45 4.72 18.83
CA LEU A 271 9.09 4.13 17.54
C LEU A 271 8.55 5.16 16.52
N SER A 272 8.12 6.32 17.01
CA SER A 272 7.58 7.38 16.18
C SER A 272 8.62 8.48 15.91
N TYR A 273 8.27 9.45 15.07
CA TYR A 273 9.17 10.52 14.64
C TYR A 273 9.43 11.52 15.76
N THR A 274 10.67 12.00 15.86
CA THR A 274 11.02 13.07 16.80
C THR A 274 10.75 14.45 16.19
N LEU A 275 10.72 15.50 17.03
CA LEU A 275 10.38 16.87 16.59
C LEU A 275 11.35 17.37 15.53
N ASN A 276 12.65 17.13 15.72
CA ASN A 276 13.69 17.64 14.83
C ASN A 276 13.75 16.87 13.51
N GLU A 277 13.33 15.60 13.50
CA GLU A 277 13.18 14.81 12.27
C GLU A 277 11.93 15.29 11.49
N PHE A 278 10.83 15.55 12.18
CA PHE A 278 9.56 15.87 11.54
C PHE A 278 9.44 17.35 11.10
N VAL A 279 9.88 18.29 11.93
CA VAL A 279 9.75 19.75 11.70
C VAL A 279 11.12 20.34 11.36
N LEU A 280 11.41 20.45 10.07
CA LEU A 280 12.68 20.98 9.57
C LEU A 280 12.82 22.49 9.78
N ARG A 281 11.75 23.25 9.57
CA ARG A 281 11.72 24.71 9.80
C ARG A 281 10.38 25.15 10.35
N CYS A 282 10.41 26.12 11.26
CA CYS A 282 9.23 26.78 11.78
C CYS A 282 9.46 28.29 11.79
N SER A 283 8.50 29.05 11.25
CA SER A 283 8.45 30.49 11.44
C SER A 283 7.05 30.93 11.85
N PHE A 284 6.98 31.86 12.80
CA PHE A 284 5.74 32.52 13.22
C PHE A 284 5.97 34.03 13.26
N ASN A 285 5.05 34.83 12.70
CA ASN A 285 5.24 36.29 12.58
C ASN A 285 6.58 36.68 11.90
N SER A 286 6.99 35.93 10.86
CA SER A 286 8.28 36.11 10.16
C SER A 286 9.53 35.99 11.05
N LYS A 287 9.43 35.34 12.21
CA LYS A 287 10.54 35.01 13.09
C LYS A 287 10.64 33.51 13.27
N ASP A 288 11.85 32.99 13.43
CA ASP A 288 12.07 31.58 13.67
C ASP A 288 11.52 31.16 15.04
N CYS A 289 10.87 30.00 15.08
CA CYS A 289 10.36 29.41 16.31
C CYS A 289 11.50 28.75 17.11
N ASN A 290 11.32 28.63 18.42
CA ASN A 290 12.17 27.78 19.26
C ASN A 290 11.53 26.40 19.41
N MET A 291 12.18 25.36 18.91
CA MET A 291 11.63 24.00 18.86
C MET A 291 11.34 23.42 20.26
N GLU A 292 12.16 23.72 21.27
CA GLU A 292 11.99 23.16 22.62
C GLU A 292 10.88 23.86 23.41
N ARG A 293 10.70 25.16 23.18
CA ARG A 293 9.75 25.99 23.93
C ARG A 293 8.38 26.08 23.27
N ASP A 294 8.35 26.17 21.93
CA ASP A 294 7.13 26.54 21.21
C ASP A 294 6.28 25.32 20.82
N PHE A 295 6.81 24.10 20.95
CA PHE A 295 6.12 22.85 20.65
C PHE A 295 5.98 21.95 21.89
N LYS A 296 4.83 21.27 21.99
CA LYS A 296 4.57 20.20 22.96
C LYS A 296 4.28 18.91 22.21
N LEU A 297 4.85 17.81 22.71
CA LEU A 297 4.54 16.47 22.22
C LEU A 297 3.15 16.03 22.70
N HIS A 298 2.34 15.58 21.76
CA HIS A 298 1.09 14.85 21.98
C HIS A 298 1.23 13.47 21.32
N VAL A 299 0.99 12.39 22.06
CA VAL A 299 1.12 11.03 21.52
C VAL A 299 -0.26 10.49 21.20
N ASP A 300 -0.55 10.40 19.92
CA ASP A 300 -1.78 9.87 19.37
C ASP A 300 -1.62 8.36 19.03
N PRO A 301 -2.61 7.50 19.35
CA PRO A 301 -2.53 6.08 19.03
C PRO A 301 -2.52 5.76 17.52
N GLU A 302 -3.18 6.56 16.70
CA GLU A 302 -3.32 6.34 15.25
C GLU A 302 -2.24 7.05 14.44
N TYR A 303 -1.77 8.22 14.87
CA TYR A 303 -0.74 9.01 14.15
C TYR A 303 0.60 9.11 14.88
N GLY A 304 0.78 8.46 16.03
CA GLY A 304 2.03 8.46 16.77
C GLY A 304 2.35 9.82 17.39
N ASN A 305 3.59 10.27 17.28
CA ASN A 305 4.03 11.54 17.84
C ASN A 305 3.51 12.72 17.00
N CYS A 306 2.65 13.52 17.60
CA CYS A 306 2.17 14.79 17.10
C CYS A 306 2.81 15.95 17.87
N TYR A 307 2.94 17.11 17.22
CA TYR A 307 3.52 18.29 17.83
C TYR A 307 2.57 19.48 17.78
N THR A 308 2.22 19.98 18.96
CA THR A 308 1.31 21.11 19.15
C THR A 308 2.09 22.40 19.32
N PHE A 309 1.97 23.30 18.36
CA PHE A 309 2.41 24.68 18.47
C PHE A 309 1.42 25.49 19.31
N ASN A 310 1.92 26.43 20.12
CA ASN A 310 1.12 27.35 20.92
C ASN A 310 0.19 26.66 21.93
N PHE A 311 0.71 25.62 22.61
CA PHE A 311 -0.02 24.83 23.61
C PHE A 311 -0.20 25.52 24.96
N ASN A 312 0.54 26.60 25.23
CA ASN A 312 0.58 27.25 26.54
C ASN A 312 -0.48 28.36 26.61
N ASP A 313 -1.52 28.15 27.40
CA ASP A 313 -2.63 29.10 27.63
C ASP A 313 -2.20 30.39 28.34
N SER A 314 -1.04 30.36 29.01
CA SER A 314 -0.49 31.52 29.72
C SER A 314 0.17 32.53 28.78
N VAL A 315 0.43 32.15 27.52
CA VAL A 315 1.04 33.01 26.51
C VAL A 315 0.06 33.22 25.35
N GLU A 316 -0.49 34.42 25.25
CA GLU A 316 -1.39 34.77 24.16
C GLU A 316 -0.58 35.21 22.92
N LEU A 317 -0.36 34.28 21.98
CA LEU A 317 0.24 34.61 20.69
C LEU A 317 -0.80 35.27 19.78
N LYS A 318 -0.40 36.35 19.08
CA LYS A 318 -1.26 37.06 18.11
C LYS A 318 -0.52 37.24 16.79
N ASN A 319 -1.26 37.17 15.69
CA ASN A 319 -0.70 37.54 14.39
C ASN A 319 -0.60 39.06 14.30
N SER A 320 0.57 39.55 13.92
CA SER A 320 0.82 40.99 13.70
C SER A 320 -0.03 41.55 12.55
N ARG A 321 -0.25 40.75 11.51
CA ARG A 321 -1.10 41.09 10.36
C ARG A 321 -1.69 39.83 9.74
N ALA A 322 -2.79 39.98 9.01
CA ALA A 322 -3.29 38.90 8.18
C ALA A 322 -2.34 38.65 6.99
N GLY A 323 -2.03 37.38 6.72
CA GLY A 323 -1.22 36.96 5.59
C GLY A 323 -0.33 35.75 5.90
N PRO A 324 0.10 35.00 4.88
CA PRO A 324 0.85 33.75 5.05
C PRO A 324 2.26 33.94 5.65
N MET A 325 2.84 35.14 5.54
CA MET A 325 4.17 35.45 6.12
C MET A 325 4.12 35.74 7.62
N TYR A 326 2.95 36.12 8.13
CA TYR A 326 2.75 36.52 9.53
C TYR A 326 2.07 35.42 10.36
N GLY A 327 1.56 34.36 9.71
CA GLY A 327 1.03 33.18 10.38
C GLY A 327 2.12 32.15 10.72
N LEU A 328 1.68 30.96 11.13
CA LEU A 328 2.54 29.79 11.32
C LEU A 328 2.90 29.20 9.95
N ARG A 329 4.20 29.03 9.70
CA ARG A 329 4.73 28.39 8.50
C ARG A 329 5.68 27.29 8.91
N LEU A 330 5.40 26.08 8.45
CA LEU A 330 6.18 24.88 8.74
C LEU A 330 6.76 24.32 7.43
N LEU A 331 7.99 23.81 7.53
CA LEU A 331 8.56 22.88 6.55
C LEU A 331 8.69 21.54 7.25
N LEU A 332 8.03 20.51 6.72
CA LEU A 332 7.89 19.21 7.36
C LEU A 332 8.54 18.13 6.50
N ASP A 333 9.14 17.15 7.16
CA ASP A 333 9.65 15.94 6.54
C ASP A 333 8.92 14.72 7.09
N VAL A 334 8.21 14.01 6.20
CA VAL A 334 7.44 12.84 6.58
C VAL A 334 8.26 11.56 6.59
N HIS A 335 9.46 11.52 5.99
CA HIS A 335 10.26 10.29 5.80
C HIS A 335 9.46 9.17 5.10
N GLN A 336 9.04 9.43 3.85
CA GLN A 336 8.18 8.52 3.08
C GLN A 336 8.82 7.14 2.80
N ASP A 337 10.15 7.09 2.81
CA ASP A 337 10.95 5.87 2.66
C ASP A 337 10.78 4.87 3.81
N ASP A 338 10.37 5.33 4.99
CA ASP A 338 10.20 4.51 6.20
C ASP A 338 8.73 4.32 6.58
N TYR A 339 7.83 4.51 5.62
CA TYR A 339 6.40 4.29 5.79
C TYR A 339 6.07 2.81 5.89
N MET A 340 5.13 2.47 6.76
CA MET A 340 4.57 1.12 6.81
C MET A 340 3.84 0.79 5.50
N PRO A 341 3.90 -0.46 5.01
CA PRO A 341 3.22 -0.84 3.78
C PRO A 341 1.68 -0.83 3.91
N THR A 342 1.16 -0.74 5.13
CA THR A 342 -0.27 -0.56 5.44
C THR A 342 -0.72 0.91 5.46
N THR A 343 0.21 1.87 5.37
CA THR A 343 -0.11 3.30 5.37
C THR A 343 -0.68 3.72 4.02
N GLU A 344 -1.92 4.21 4.00
CA GLU A 344 -2.67 4.48 2.76
C GLU A 344 -2.16 5.68 1.95
N ALA A 345 -1.63 6.70 2.62
CA ALA A 345 -1.23 7.95 1.97
C ALA A 345 -0.06 8.64 2.68
N ALA A 346 0.79 9.28 1.89
CA ALA A 346 1.88 10.13 2.37
C ALA A 346 1.41 11.57 2.56
N GLY A 347 1.71 12.14 3.74
CA GLY A 347 1.23 13.47 4.09
C GLY A 347 1.29 13.74 5.58
N VAL A 348 0.67 14.85 5.96
CA VAL A 348 0.55 15.28 7.36
C VAL A 348 -0.91 15.55 7.69
N ARG A 349 -1.25 15.41 8.96
CA ARG A 349 -2.57 15.73 9.50
C ARG A 349 -2.46 16.93 10.44
N ILE A 350 -3.32 17.92 10.23
CA ILE A 350 -3.27 19.21 10.92
C ILE A 350 -4.59 19.43 11.65
N VAL A 351 -4.51 19.75 12.94
CA VAL A 351 -5.66 20.06 13.80
C VAL A 351 -5.50 21.46 14.35
N VAL A 352 -6.55 22.27 14.24
CA VAL A 352 -6.62 23.60 14.85
C VAL A 352 -7.62 23.55 15.99
N HIS A 353 -7.18 23.93 17.19
CA HIS A 353 -8.00 23.86 18.39
C HIS A 353 -7.68 25.02 19.36
N GLU A 354 -8.50 25.15 20.40
CA GLU A 354 -8.24 26.09 21.50
C GLU A 354 -7.06 25.58 22.36
N GLN A 355 -6.33 26.49 23.02
CA GLN A 355 -5.08 26.16 23.73
C GLN A 355 -5.31 25.24 24.93
N ASP A 356 -6.49 25.30 25.54
CA ASP A 356 -6.94 24.50 26.68
C ASP A 356 -7.56 23.15 26.28
N GLN A 357 -7.73 22.90 24.98
CA GLN A 357 -8.32 21.67 24.45
C GLN A 357 -7.25 20.73 23.90
N GLU A 358 -7.44 19.43 24.12
CA GLU A 358 -6.60 18.39 23.53
C GLU A 358 -6.93 18.23 22.03
N PRO A 359 -5.94 18.02 21.15
CA PRO A 359 -6.19 17.74 19.74
C PRO A 359 -6.83 16.36 19.55
N PHE A 360 -7.78 16.26 18.63
CA PHE A 360 -8.32 14.98 18.13
C PHE A 360 -8.11 14.90 16.62
N PRO A 361 -6.94 14.41 16.17
CA PRO A 361 -6.61 14.31 14.75
C PRO A 361 -7.63 13.50 13.95
N ASP A 362 -8.14 12.38 14.47
CA ASP A 362 -9.11 11.55 13.73
C ASP A 362 -10.39 12.30 13.36
N THR A 363 -10.95 13.06 14.30
CA THR A 363 -12.25 13.72 14.11
C THR A 363 -12.14 15.08 13.43
N PHE A 364 -11.13 15.87 13.78
CA PHE A 364 -11.04 17.29 13.38
C PHE A 364 -9.81 17.61 12.52
N GLY A 365 -9.03 16.60 12.13
CA GLY A 365 -7.84 16.77 11.32
C GLY A 365 -8.11 17.05 9.85
N TYR A 366 -7.28 17.91 9.27
CA TYR A 366 -7.19 18.16 7.83
C TYR A 366 -5.92 17.55 7.29
N SER A 367 -6.02 16.78 6.20
CA SER A 367 -4.85 16.19 5.54
C SER A 367 -4.22 17.17 4.55
N ALA A 368 -2.89 17.25 4.56
CA ALA A 368 -2.09 17.97 3.57
C ALA A 368 -1.12 16.99 2.89
N PRO A 369 -1.12 16.91 1.54
CA PRO A 369 -0.22 16.02 0.82
C PRO A 369 1.21 16.53 0.84
N THR A 370 2.17 15.63 0.65
CA THR A 370 3.58 15.98 0.44
C THR A 370 3.83 16.48 -0.99
N GLY A 371 4.95 17.19 -1.19
CA GLY A 371 5.38 17.67 -2.52
C GLY A 371 4.77 19.01 -2.98
N PHE A 372 3.77 19.55 -2.26
CA PHE A 372 3.14 20.83 -2.57
C PHE A 372 3.03 21.73 -1.34
N VAL A 373 2.88 23.04 -1.56
CA VAL A 373 2.61 23.99 -0.47
C VAL A 373 1.10 24.04 -0.20
N SER A 374 0.67 23.59 0.97
CA SER A 374 -0.71 23.73 1.44
C SER A 374 -0.89 25.01 2.27
N SER A 375 -1.93 25.79 1.98
CA SER A 375 -2.24 27.04 2.70
C SER A 375 -3.65 26.99 3.29
N PHE A 376 -3.76 27.15 4.61
CA PHE A 376 -5.02 27.10 5.35
C PHE A 376 -5.35 28.49 5.91
N GLY A 377 -6.43 29.09 5.43
CA GLY A 377 -6.97 30.35 5.95
C GLY A 377 -7.98 30.08 7.06
N LEU A 378 -7.77 30.66 8.24
CA LEU A 378 -8.63 30.48 9.39
C LEU A 378 -9.50 31.71 9.66
N LYS A 379 -10.75 31.49 10.06
CA LYS A 379 -11.68 32.53 10.50
C LYS A 379 -12.29 32.13 11.83
N THR A 380 -11.98 32.88 12.87
CA THR A 380 -12.53 32.65 14.21
C THR A 380 -13.98 33.13 14.29
N THR A 381 -14.88 32.29 14.78
CA THR A 381 -16.27 32.66 15.07
C THR A 381 -16.60 32.34 16.52
N LYS A 382 -16.84 33.36 17.35
CA LYS A 382 -17.24 33.18 18.75
C LYS A 382 -18.75 33.30 18.87
N ARG A 383 -19.40 32.28 19.44
CA ARG A 383 -20.82 32.33 19.79
C ARG A 383 -20.95 32.65 21.28
N ARG A 384 -21.58 33.76 21.61
CA ARG A 384 -21.92 34.11 22.99
C ARG A 384 -23.39 33.83 23.20
N ASN A 385 -23.72 33.02 24.21
CA ASN A 385 -25.11 32.89 24.64
C ASN A 385 -25.39 33.98 25.69
N PRO A 386 -26.25 34.98 25.41
CA PRO A 386 -26.54 36.04 26.36
C PRO A 386 -27.28 35.56 27.63
N TYR A 387 -27.77 34.32 27.66
CA TYR A 387 -28.51 33.75 28.80
C TYR A 387 -27.70 32.83 29.71
N LYS A 388 -26.42 32.58 29.41
CA LYS A 388 -25.49 31.91 30.33
C LYS A 388 -24.42 32.94 30.74
N ASN A 389 -24.44 33.33 32.01
CA ASN A 389 -23.44 34.20 32.62
C ASN A 389 -22.06 33.55 32.58
#